data_AF-A0A820IVL9-F1
#
_entry.id   AF-A0A820IVL9-F1
#
_cell.length_a   1.000
_cell.length_b   1.000
_cell.length_c   1.000
_cell.angle_alpha   90.00
_cell.angle_beta   90.00
_cell.angle_gamma   90.00
#
_symmetry.space_group_name_H-M   'P 1'
#
loop_
_entity.id
_entity.type
_entity.pdbx_description
1 polymer ?
#
loop_
_entity_poly.entity_id
_entity_poly.type
_entity_poly.pdbx_seq_one_letter_code
_entity_poly.pdbx_strand_id
1 'polypeptide(L)'
;MLHRNVLKYQKELKEKVKLACTEFTALDCRAFELVSGEGFLKMAQTIFDAGRCFRHLAQVNVNELIPSPITISRNVDRLYEDKKAELTKLCSSMRNYCIVCDFWTERFTGELPF
;
A
#
# COMPACT_ATOMS: atom_id res chain seq x y z
N MET A 1 -32.93 10.48 -15.43
CA MET A 1 -32.49 11.42 -14.36
C MET A 1 -31.46 10.80 -13.41
N LEU A 2 -31.67 9.57 -12.93
CA LEU A 2 -30.74 8.83 -12.04
C LEU A 2 -29.29 8.70 -12.58
N HIS A 3 -29.12 8.42 -13.87
CA HIS A 3 -27.78 8.22 -14.47
C HIS A 3 -26.88 9.46 -14.44
N ARG A 4 -27.46 10.67 -14.61
CA ARG A 4 -26.71 11.93 -14.53
C ARG A 4 -26.22 12.22 -13.10
N ASN A 5 -27.00 11.83 -12.09
CA ASN A 5 -26.64 12.05 -10.68
C ASN A 5 -25.52 11.10 -10.22
N VAL A 6 -25.52 9.85 -10.68
CA VAL A 6 -24.43 8.89 -10.39
C VAL A 6 -23.10 9.39 -10.99
N LEU A 7 -23.11 9.83 -12.25
CA LEU A 7 -21.92 10.36 -12.92
C LEU A 7 -21.39 11.64 -12.26
N LYS A 8 -22.29 12.51 -11.76
CA LYS A 8 -21.90 13.71 -11.01
C LYS A 8 -21.23 13.35 -9.70
N TYR A 9 -21.82 12.45 -8.92
CA TYR A 9 -21.26 11.98 -7.64
C TYR A 9 -19.90 11.30 -7.84
N GLN A 10 -19.75 10.49 -8.89
CA GLN A 10 -18.49 9.84 -9.22
C GLN A 10 -17.38 10.86 -9.55
N LYS A 11 -17.70 11.95 -10.26
CA LYS A 11 -16.74 13.02 -10.54
C LYS A 11 -16.31 13.74 -9.26
N GLU A 12 -17.26 14.13 -8.42
CA GLU A 12 -16.96 14.80 -7.14
C GLU A 12 -16.10 13.93 -6.23
N LEU A 13 -16.40 12.63 -6.14
CA LEU A 13 -15.59 11.68 -5.37
C LEU A 13 -14.18 11.55 -5.94
N LYS A 14 -14.05 11.43 -7.27
CA LYS A 14 -12.75 11.32 -7.94
C LYS A 14 -11.86 12.53 -7.67
N GLU A 15 -12.45 13.73 -7.67
CA GLU A 15 -11.73 14.96 -7.34
C GLU A 15 -11.26 14.99 -5.88
N LYS A 16 -12.09 14.54 -4.93
CA LYS A 16 -11.69 14.42 -3.52
C LYS A 16 -10.54 13.43 -3.32
N VAL A 17 -10.62 12.27 -3.96
CA VAL A 17 -9.56 11.25 -3.89
C VAL A 17 -8.26 11.78 -4.51
N LYS A 18 -8.34 12.50 -5.63
CA LYS A 18 -7.18 13.13 -6.25
C LYS A 18 -6.49 14.09 -5.28
N LEU A 19 -7.23 15.00 -4.65
CA LEU A 19 -6.68 15.95 -3.68
C LEU A 19 -6.05 15.25 -2.47
N ALA A 20 -6.72 14.24 -1.92
CA ALA A 20 -6.19 13.46 -0.80
C ALA A 20 -4.86 12.75 -1.17
N CYS A 21 -4.76 12.17 -2.37
CA CYS A 21 -3.51 11.59 -2.86
C CYS A 21 -2.41 12.64 -3.04
N THR A 22 -2.74 13.83 -3.54
CA THR A 22 -1.80 14.94 -3.68
C THR A 22 -1.27 15.39 -2.32
N GLU A 23 -2.15 15.60 -1.35
CA GLU A 23 -1.79 15.99 0.02
C GLU A 23 -0.93 14.93 0.69
N PHE A 24 -1.33 13.66 0.63
CA PHE A 24 -0.55 12.54 1.16
C PHE A 24 0.86 12.51 0.56
N THR A 25 0.99 12.68 -0.75
CA THR A 25 2.29 12.64 -1.40
C THR A 25 3.18 13.82 -0.97
N ALA A 26 2.60 15.01 -0.84
CA ALA A 26 3.32 16.22 -0.45
C ALA A 26 3.69 16.25 1.03
N LEU A 27 2.78 15.86 1.92
CA LEU A 27 2.98 15.93 3.38
C LEU A 27 3.89 14.81 3.90
N ASP A 28 3.82 13.62 3.31
CA ASP A 28 4.62 12.46 3.72
C ASP A 28 5.90 12.28 2.88
N CYS A 29 6.21 13.24 2.00
CA CYS A 29 7.34 13.22 1.08
C CYS A 29 7.46 11.89 0.30
N ARG A 30 6.34 11.44 -0.28
CA ARG A 30 6.30 10.18 -1.05
C ARG A 30 6.54 10.42 -2.53
N ALA A 31 6.98 9.38 -3.23
CA ALA A 31 7.09 9.42 -4.69
C ALA A 31 5.70 9.36 -5.33
N PHE A 32 5.51 10.04 -6.48
CA PHE A 32 4.22 10.06 -7.18
C PHE A 32 3.79 8.67 -7.63
N GLU A 33 4.75 7.80 -7.95
CA GLU A 33 4.56 6.42 -8.38
C GLU A 33 3.92 5.53 -7.29
N LEU A 34 3.93 5.96 -6.03
CA LEU A 34 3.34 5.17 -4.95
C LEU A 34 1.84 4.92 -5.17
N VAL A 35 1.10 5.89 -5.70
CA VAL A 35 -0.36 5.79 -5.87
C VAL A 35 -0.79 4.83 -6.97
N SER A 36 0.12 4.43 -7.86
CA SER A 36 -0.10 3.39 -8.87
C SER A 36 0.40 2.01 -8.42
N GLY A 37 1.06 1.91 -7.26
CA GLY A 37 1.57 0.66 -6.73
C GLY A 37 0.45 -0.32 -6.34
N GLU A 38 0.63 -1.59 -6.67
CA GLU A 38 -0.36 -2.65 -6.40
C GLU A 38 -0.71 -2.75 -4.90
N GLY A 39 0.28 -2.63 -4.02
CA GLY A 39 0.08 -2.66 -2.57
C GLY A 39 -0.81 -1.51 -2.08
N PHE A 40 -0.58 -0.30 -2.58
CA PHE A 40 -1.39 0.87 -2.25
C PHE A 40 -2.84 0.70 -2.72
N LEU A 41 -3.05 0.25 -3.96
CA LEU A 41 -4.39 0.03 -4.52
C LEU A 41 -5.17 -1.03 -3.74
N LYS A 42 -4.53 -2.15 -3.37
CA LYS A 42 -5.15 -3.19 -2.54
C LYS A 42 -5.52 -2.66 -1.15
N MET A 43 -4.65 -1.87 -0.52
CA MET A 43 -4.92 -1.25 0.77
C MET A 43 -6.11 -0.27 0.67
N ALA A 44 -6.11 0.61 -0.32
CA ALA A 44 -7.18 1.58 -0.53
C ALA A 44 -8.53 0.89 -0.73
N GLN A 45 -8.59 -0.15 -1.55
CA GLN A 45 -9.80 -0.95 -1.75
C GLN A 45 -10.29 -1.59 -0.44
N THR A 46 -9.37 -2.14 0.36
CA THR A 46 -9.69 -2.74 1.67
C THR A 46 -10.30 -1.71 2.63
N ILE A 47 -9.77 -0.49 2.65
CA ILE A 47 -10.30 0.61 3.48
C ILE A 47 -11.71 1.02 3.00
N PHE A 48 -11.91 1.14 1.68
CA PHE A 48 -13.23 1.45 1.12
C PHE A 48 -14.27 0.38 1.46
N ASP A 49 -13.90 -0.90 1.34
CA ASP A 49 -14.79 -2.01 1.65
C ASP A 49 -15.09 -2.09 3.15
N ALA A 50 -14.10 -1.86 4.01
CA ALA A 50 -14.31 -1.72 5.45
C ALA A 50 -15.30 -0.59 5.76
N GLY A 51 -15.18 0.55 5.08
CA GLY A 51 -16.12 1.68 5.16
C GLY A 51 -17.58 1.29 4.89
N ARG A 52 -17.83 0.30 4.01
CA ARG A 52 -19.19 -0.19 3.72
C ARG A 52 -19.81 -0.97 4.89
N CYS A 53 -18.99 -1.57 5.74
CA CYS A 53 -19.45 -2.31 6.93
C CYS A 53 -19.91 -1.36 8.06
N PHE A 54 -19.45 -0.11 8.04
CA PHE A 54 -19.74 0.88 9.08
C PHE A 54 -21.00 1.73 8.81
N ARG A 55 -21.98 1.22 8.06
CA ARG A 55 -23.20 1.96 7.60
C ARG A 55 -23.95 2.76 8.67
N HIS A 56 -23.79 2.44 9.95
CA HIS A 56 -24.49 3.07 11.07
C HIS A 56 -23.58 3.92 11.98
N LEU A 57 -22.26 3.88 11.76
CA LEU A 57 -21.29 4.67 12.51
C LEU A 57 -21.05 5.96 11.74
N ALA A 58 -21.55 7.07 12.29
CA ALA A 58 -21.49 8.39 11.66
C ALA A 58 -20.05 8.83 11.35
N GLN A 59 -19.06 8.34 12.11
CA GLN A 59 -17.64 8.57 11.89
C GLN A 59 -16.82 7.39 12.41
N VAL A 60 -15.85 6.93 11.62
CA VAL A 60 -14.81 5.99 12.06
C VAL A 60 -13.60 6.81 12.47
N ASN A 61 -13.07 6.58 13.67
CA ASN A 61 -11.80 7.17 14.09
C ASN A 61 -10.65 6.47 13.33
N VAL A 62 -10.09 7.15 12.33
CA VAL A 62 -9.02 6.60 11.49
C VAL A 62 -7.78 6.23 12.31
N ASN A 63 -7.48 6.98 13.39
CA ASN A 63 -6.33 6.71 14.25
C ASN A 63 -6.45 5.40 15.03
N GLU A 64 -7.67 4.91 15.25
CA GLU A 64 -7.92 3.61 15.90
C GLU A 64 -7.96 2.47 14.89
N LEU A 65 -8.34 2.77 13.64
CA LEU A 65 -8.42 1.78 12.57
C LEU A 65 -7.03 1.43 12.00
N ILE A 66 -6.18 2.43 11.80
CA ILE A 66 -4.87 2.24 11.19
C ILE A 66 -3.90 1.69 12.24
N PRO A 67 -3.30 0.50 12.01
CA PRO A 67 -2.39 -0.10 12.98
C PRO A 67 -1.10 0.72 13.12
N SER A 68 -0.49 0.66 14.30
CA SER A 68 0.79 1.33 14.56
C SER A 68 1.92 0.75 13.69
N PRO A 69 2.97 1.55 13.39
CA PRO A 69 4.13 1.07 12.62
C PRO A 69 4.77 -0.20 13.19
N ILE A 70 4.82 -0.33 14.52
CA ILE A 70 5.34 -1.52 15.21
C ILE A 70 4.51 -2.76 14.89
N THR A 71 3.19 -2.60 14.82
CA THR A 71 2.28 -3.70 14.48
C THR A 71 2.47 -4.14 13.03
N ILE A 72 2.65 -3.17 12.11
CA ILE A 72 2.96 -3.46 10.71
C ILE A 72 4.29 -4.20 10.60
N SER A 73 5.35 -3.71 11.27
CA SER A 73 6.68 -4.35 11.27
C SER A 73 6.61 -5.83 11.68
N ARG A 74 5.95 -6.12 12.80
CA ARG A 74 5.81 -7.51 13.29
C ARG A 74 5.04 -8.39 12.31
N ASN A 75 4.04 -7.84 11.61
CA ASN A 75 3.29 -8.58 10.61
C ASN A 75 4.11 -8.81 9.32
N VAL A 76 5.02 -7.90 8.96
CA VAL A 76 5.97 -8.11 7.87
C VAL A 76 6.92 -9.26 8.20
N ASP A 77 7.45 -9.31 9.42
CA ASP A 77 8.32 -10.41 9.87
C ASP A 77 7.60 -11.76 9.78
N ARG A 78 6.35 -11.80 10.22
CA ARG A 78 5.51 -13.00 10.12
C ARG A 78 5.27 -13.41 8.67
N LEU A 79 4.92 -12.45 7.81
CA LEU A 79 4.71 -12.69 6.38
C LEU A 79 5.98 -13.22 5.71
N TYR A 80 7.15 -12.70 6.11
CA TYR A 80 8.45 -13.18 5.65
C TYR A 80 8.67 -14.65 6.04
N GLU A 81 8.46 -15.02 7.31
CA GLU A 81 8.65 -16.40 7.75
C GLU A 81 7.68 -17.38 7.06
N ASP A 82 6.42 -16.98 6.87
CA ASP A 82 5.43 -17.77 6.14
C ASP A 82 5.86 -18.00 4.68
N LYS A 83 6.32 -16.94 4.00
CA LYS A 83 6.80 -17.03 2.61
C LYS A 83 8.10 -17.80 2.47
N LYS A 84 9.02 -17.65 3.43
CA LYS A 84 10.27 -18.40 3.48
C LYS A 84 10.03 -19.89 3.66
N ALA A 85 9.09 -20.28 4.52
CA ALA A 85 8.72 -21.67 4.71
C ALA A 85 8.11 -22.28 3.43
N GLU A 86 7.27 -21.51 2.72
CA GLU A 86 6.71 -21.89 1.41
C GLU A 86 7.81 -22.10 0.37
N LEU A 87 8.71 -21.12 0.22
CA LEU A 87 9.82 -21.18 -0.74
C LEU A 87 10.81 -22.29 -0.42
N THR A 88 11.10 -22.54 0.85
CA THR A 88 12.02 -23.62 1.25
C THR A 88 11.48 -24.98 0.82
N LYS A 89 10.18 -25.23 1.01
CA LYS A 89 9.52 -26.45 0.53
C LYS A 89 9.61 -26.58 -0.99
N LEU A 90 9.37 -25.48 -1.72
CA LEU A 90 9.49 -25.46 -3.18
C LEU A 90 10.93 -25.77 -3.61
N CYS A 91 11.94 -25.10 -3.04
CA CYS A 91 13.34 -25.31 -3.36
C CYS A 91 13.82 -26.73 -3.05
N SER A 92 13.39 -27.34 -1.94
CA SER A 92 13.72 -28.73 -1.62
C SER A 92 13.19 -29.73 -2.66
N SER A 93 12.15 -29.37 -3.42
CA SER A 93 11.61 -30.21 -4.50
C SER A 93 12.29 -29.99 -5.86
N MET A 94 13.06 -28.92 -6.02
CA MET A 94 13.73 -28.58 -7.28
C MET A 94 15.12 -29.24 -7.36
N ARG A 95 15.41 -29.91 -8.48
CA ARG A 95 16.75 -30.48 -8.74
C ARG A 95 17.74 -29.51 -9.34
N ASN A 96 17.26 -28.50 -10.06
CA ASN A 96 18.10 -27.53 -10.77
C ASN A 96 17.62 -26.12 -10.41
N TYR A 97 18.47 -25.36 -9.72
CA TYR A 97 18.23 -23.95 -9.45
C TYR A 97 19.53 -23.16 -9.66
N CYS A 98 19.38 -21.89 -10.02
CA CYS A 98 20.47 -20.93 -10.09
C CYS A 98 20.20 -19.83 -9.06
N ILE A 99 21.24 -19.46 -8.31
CA ILE A 99 21.18 -18.32 -7.39
C ILE A 99 21.93 -17.17 -8.06
N VAL A 100 21.23 -16.06 -8.30
CA VAL A 100 21.85 -14.82 -8.74
C VAL A 100 22.06 -13.97 -7.50
N CYS A 101 23.32 -13.66 -7.20
CA CYS A 101 23.67 -12.74 -6.14
C CYS A 101 24.00 -11.39 -6.76
N ASP A 102 23.23 -10.36 -6.41
CA ASP A 102 23.54 -8.98 -6.78
C ASP A 102 24.33 -8.32 -5.64
N PHE A 103 25.54 -7.87 -5.95
CA PHE A 103 26.42 -7.18 -5.01
C PHE A 103 26.72 -5.79 -5.55
N TRP A 104 26.15 -4.78 -4.92
CA TRP A 104 26.55 -3.39 -5.16
C TRP A 104 27.11 -2.77 -3.89
N THR A 105 28.03 -1.82 -4.06
CA THR A 105 28.51 -0.98 -2.96
C THR A 105 27.91 0.40 -3.14
N GLU A 106 27.09 0.81 -2.18
CA GLU A 106 26.50 2.14 -2.21
C GLU A 106 27.46 3.13 -1.53
N ARG A 107 28.05 4.04 -2.33
CA ARG A 107 28.75 5.22 -1.80
C ARG A 107 27.80 6.39 -1.90
N PHE A 108 27.19 6.75 -0.78
CA PHE A 108 26.37 7.96 -0.68
C PHE A 108 27.28 9.19 -0.86
N THR A 109 27.18 9.87 -2.00
CA THR A 109 28.05 11.02 -2.33
C THR A 109 27.59 12.34 -1.71
N GLY A 110 26.46 12.37 -0.98
CA GLY A 110 26.00 13.53 -0.21
C GLY A 110 25.56 14.74 -1.03
N GLU A 111 25.81 14.77 -2.34
CA GLU A 111 25.33 15.80 -3.26
C GLU A 111 23.83 15.56 -3.51
N LEU A 112 23.00 16.28 -2.76
CA LEU A 112 21.59 16.40 -3.09
C LEU A 112 21.49 17.12 -4.45
N PRO A 113 20.69 16.63 -5.40
CA PRO A 113 20.49 17.31 -6.67
C PRO A 113 19.52 18.48 -6.51
N PHE A 114 19.82 19.47 -5.65
CA PHE A 114 19.16 20.78 -5.58
C PHE A 114 20.09 21.84 -5.00
#